data_AF-A0A8T6Q074-F1
#
_entry.id   AF-A0A8T6Q074-F1
#
_cell.length_a   1.000
_cell.length_b   1.000
_cell.length_c   1.000
_cell.angle_alpha   90.00
_cell.angle_beta   90.00
_cell.angle_gamma   90.00
#
_symmetry.space_group_name_H-M   'P 1'
#
loop_
_entity.id
_entity.type
_entity.pdbx_description
1 polymer ?
#
loop_
_entity_poly.entity_id
_entity_poly.type
_entity_poly.pdbx_seq_one_letter_code
_entity_poly.pdbx_strand_id
1 'polypeptide(L)'
;SYYFFKINNPIMIGAFSFFIGGLTYKITIAAIKNISAKLFFIFACIFLLISWGVIFTLQVADIFSIILFGFTSIIFFLVSISAIRNDFGKKIEWLGDISYSSYLLHFPLQIIVVYLADKIGYGRDLFYSPKVFILFMLTLMAISYMSYIFIEKPSQQFIRDKFH
;
A
#
# COMPACT_ATOMS: atom_id res chain seq x y z
N SER A 1 12.51 32.46 6.19
CA SER A 1 11.42 31.63 5.63
C SER A 1 11.82 30.84 4.38
N TYR A 2 12.96 30.12 4.38
CA TYR A 2 13.51 29.47 3.17
C TYR A 2 13.85 27.97 3.35
N TYR A 3 13.12 27.24 4.19
CA TYR A 3 13.36 25.79 4.40
C TYR A 3 12.19 24.86 4.06
N PHE A 4 11.04 25.39 3.61
CA PHE A 4 9.84 24.56 3.34
C PHE A 4 9.84 23.84 1.99
N PHE A 5 10.64 24.28 1.02
CA PHE A 5 10.69 23.70 -0.33
C PHE A 5 12.04 23.02 -0.62
N LYS A 6 12.41 22.03 0.20
CA LYS A 6 13.29 20.99 -0.32
C LYS A 6 12.40 20.12 -1.21
N ILE A 7 12.73 20.04 -2.50
CA ILE A 7 11.99 19.34 -3.58
C ILE A 7 11.69 17.85 -3.26
N ASN A 8 12.22 17.32 -2.15
CA ASN A 8 12.02 15.96 -1.68
C ASN A 8 11.38 15.90 -0.28
N ASN A 9 10.36 16.73 -0.01
CA ASN A 9 9.65 16.69 1.26
C ASN A 9 8.62 15.53 1.23
N PRO A 10 8.71 14.54 2.12
CA PRO A 10 7.83 13.35 2.11
C PRO A 10 6.34 13.71 2.22
N ILE A 11 6.02 14.82 2.90
CA ILE A 11 4.64 15.30 3.04
C ILE A 11 4.08 15.73 1.67
N MET A 12 4.90 16.44 0.89
CA MET A 12 4.50 16.92 -0.45
C MET A 12 4.31 15.75 -1.41
N ILE A 13 5.19 14.75 -1.35
CA ILE A 13 5.12 13.53 -2.16
C ILE A 13 3.87 12.72 -1.81
N GLY A 14 3.56 12.59 -0.53
CA GLY A 14 2.34 11.95 -0.04
C GLY A 14 1.07 12.67 -0.53
N ALA A 15 1.02 13.99 -0.37
CA ALA A 15 -0.10 14.79 -0.86
C ALA A 15 -0.26 14.67 -2.39
N PHE A 16 0.83 14.81 -3.14
CA PHE A 16 0.83 14.72 -4.59
C PHE A 16 0.34 13.34 -5.07
N SER A 17 0.88 12.25 -4.53
CA SER A 17 0.45 10.89 -4.88
C SER A 17 -1.01 10.63 -4.54
N PHE A 18 -1.52 11.16 -3.41
CA PHE A 18 -2.93 11.06 -3.06
C PHE A 18 -3.83 11.74 -4.10
N PHE A 19 -3.53 12.99 -4.48
CA PHE A 19 -4.32 13.73 -5.46
C PHE A 19 -4.23 13.12 -6.87
N ILE A 20 -3.03 12.76 -7.33
CA ILE A 20 -2.83 12.10 -8.62
C ILE A 20 -3.54 10.74 -8.66
N GLY A 21 -3.50 9.98 -7.57
CA GLY A 21 -4.19 8.70 -7.48
C GLY A 21 -5.71 8.85 -7.56
N GLY A 22 -6.27 9.79 -6.79
CA GLY A 22 -7.71 10.08 -6.83
C GLY A 22 -8.19 10.63 -8.17
N LEU A 23 -7.39 11.49 -8.82
CA LEU A 23 -7.67 12.01 -10.15
C LEU A 23 -7.66 10.89 -11.19
N THR A 24 -6.60 10.05 -11.20
CA THR A 24 -6.48 8.90 -12.08
C THR A 24 -7.66 7.95 -11.93
N TYR A 25 -8.06 7.63 -10.70
CA TYR A 25 -9.22 6.79 -10.42
C TYR A 25 -10.50 7.34 -11.07
N LYS A 26 -10.81 8.62 -10.85
CA LYS A 26 -12.00 9.26 -11.42
C LYS A 26 -11.97 9.28 -12.95
N ILE A 27 -10.83 9.63 -13.55
CA ILE A 27 -10.64 9.64 -15.00
C ILE A 27 -10.84 8.24 -15.58
N THR A 28 -10.28 7.22 -14.92
CA THR A 28 -10.38 5.83 -15.36
C THR A 28 -11.83 5.35 -15.39
N ILE A 29 -12.59 5.63 -14.34
CA ILE A 29 -14.02 5.26 -14.29
C ILE A 29 -14.82 6.01 -15.35
N ALA A 30 -14.58 7.31 -15.53
CA ALA A 30 -15.24 8.09 -16.56
C ALA A 30 -14.93 7.56 -17.97
N ALA A 31 -13.68 7.14 -18.22
CA ALA A 31 -13.26 6.56 -19.49
C ALA A 31 -13.89 5.17 -19.73
N ILE A 32 -13.90 4.30 -18.73
CA ILE A 32 -14.53 2.97 -18.78
C ILE A 32 -16.06 3.06 -18.95
N LYS A 33 -16.70 4.15 -18.52
CA LYS A 33 -18.13 4.36 -18.78
C LYS A 33 -18.42 4.60 -20.27
N ASN A 34 -17.49 5.25 -20.98
CA ASN A 34 -17.64 5.61 -22.39
C ASN A 34 -17.05 4.56 -23.35
N ILE A 35 -16.10 3.74 -22.88
CA ILE A 35 -15.38 2.73 -23.65
C ILE A 35 -15.62 1.36 -23.01
N SER A 36 -15.73 0.28 -23.79
CA SER A 36 -15.85 -1.06 -23.21
C SER A 36 -14.72 -1.38 -22.22
N ALA A 37 -15.07 -1.89 -21.03
CA ALA A 37 -14.12 -2.18 -19.96
C ALA A 37 -12.98 -3.13 -20.37
N LYS A 38 -13.26 -4.09 -21.27
CA LYS A 38 -12.26 -5.04 -21.79
C LYS A 38 -11.20 -4.35 -22.65
N LEU A 39 -11.62 -3.44 -23.54
CA LEU A 39 -10.68 -2.71 -24.39
C LEU A 39 -9.80 -1.79 -23.54
N PHE A 40 -10.40 -1.10 -22.58
CA PHE A 40 -9.67 -0.23 -21.66
C PHE A 40 -8.66 -1.00 -20.81
N PHE A 41 -8.98 -2.22 -20.37
CA PHE A 41 -8.04 -3.09 -19.66
C PHE A 41 -6.80 -3.45 -20.49
N ILE A 42 -6.97 -3.75 -21.78
CA ILE A 42 -5.83 -4.01 -22.68
C ILE A 42 -4.92 -2.78 -22.76
N PHE A 43 -5.50 -1.59 -22.94
CA PHE A 43 -4.75 -0.34 -22.92
C PHE A 43 -4.02 -0.12 -21.59
N ALA A 44 -4.66 -0.42 -20.45
CA ALA A 44 -4.05 -0.30 -19.13
C ALA A 44 -2.85 -1.25 -18.96
N CYS A 45 -2.94 -2.49 -19.44
CA CYS A 45 -1.83 -3.45 -19.43
C CYS A 45 -0.64 -2.95 -20.27
N ILE A 46 -0.91 -2.46 -21.47
CA ILE A 46 0.14 -1.91 -22.35
C ILE A 46 0.79 -0.69 -21.70
N PHE A 47 -0.02 0.22 -21.16
CA PHE A 47 0.48 1.42 -20.47
C PHE A 47 1.34 1.07 -19.24
N LEU A 48 0.94 0.06 -18.46
CA LEU A 48 1.71 -0.44 -17.32
C LEU A 48 3.08 -0.96 -17.77
N LEU A 49 3.13 -1.84 -18.77
CA LEU A 49 4.38 -2.43 -19.25
C LEU A 49 5.32 -1.37 -19.84
N ILE A 50 4.78 -0.44 -20.64
CA ILE A 50 5.58 0.65 -21.23
C ILE A 50 6.11 1.58 -20.14
N SER A 51 5.27 2.01 -19.20
CA SER A 51 5.67 2.95 -18.15
C SER A 51 6.81 2.37 -17.30
N TRP A 52 6.67 1.13 -16.85
CA TRP A 52 7.70 0.47 -16.04
C TRP A 52 8.94 0.10 -16.86
N GLY A 53 8.78 -0.29 -18.12
CA GLY A 53 9.91 -0.52 -19.04
C GLY A 53 10.75 0.73 -19.24
N VAL A 54 10.11 1.88 -19.50
CA VAL A 54 10.79 3.17 -19.67
C VAL A 54 11.49 3.60 -18.38
N ILE A 55 10.82 3.49 -17.22
CA ILE A 55 11.40 3.83 -15.92
C ILE A 55 12.68 3.03 -15.67
N PHE A 56 12.65 1.72 -15.96
CA PHE A 56 13.79 0.84 -15.75
C PHE A 56 14.93 1.08 -16.76
N THR A 57 14.62 1.21 -18.06
CA THR A 57 15.62 1.41 -19.11
C THR A 57 16.31 2.77 -19.02
N LEU A 58 15.55 3.83 -18.73
CA LEU A 58 16.11 5.19 -18.60
C LEU A 58 16.64 5.48 -17.19
N GLN A 59 16.56 4.51 -16.26
CA GLN A 59 16.95 4.65 -14.86
C GLN A 59 16.38 5.95 -14.24
N VAL A 60 15.09 6.21 -14.49
CA VAL A 60 14.43 7.42 -14.01
C VAL A 60 14.44 7.40 -12.48
N ALA A 61 15.22 8.29 -11.88
CA ALA A 61 15.33 8.42 -10.42
C ALA A 61 14.42 9.52 -9.85
N ASP A 62 13.76 10.31 -10.71
CA ASP A 62 12.86 11.38 -10.28
C ASP A 62 11.55 10.82 -9.72
N ILE A 63 11.28 11.14 -8.46
CA ILE A 63 10.14 10.58 -7.72
C ILE A 63 8.79 11.06 -8.28
N PHE A 64 8.74 12.29 -8.78
CA PHE A 64 7.51 12.84 -9.37
C PHE A 64 7.15 12.12 -10.67
N SER A 65 8.15 11.83 -11.51
CA SER A 65 7.98 11.04 -12.73
C SER A 65 7.54 9.61 -12.42
N ILE A 66 8.14 8.97 -11.41
CA ILE A 66 7.74 7.62 -10.98
C ILE A 66 6.28 7.61 -10.48
N ILE A 67 5.85 8.63 -9.75
CA ILE A 67 4.45 8.76 -9.31
C ILE A 67 3.53 9.02 -10.52
N LEU A 68 3.89 9.95 -11.39
CA LEU A 68 3.03 10.35 -12.50
C LEU A 68 2.83 9.23 -13.52
N PHE A 69 3.84 8.41 -13.79
CA PHE A 69 3.76 7.34 -14.78
C PHE A 69 3.63 5.95 -14.13
N GLY A 70 4.51 5.61 -13.19
CA GLY A 70 4.52 4.30 -12.54
C GLY A 70 3.27 4.09 -11.67
N PHE A 71 2.99 5.00 -10.75
CA PHE A 71 1.84 4.85 -9.84
C PHE A 71 0.49 5.00 -10.58
N THR A 72 0.37 5.97 -11.48
CA THR A 72 -0.82 6.15 -12.34
C THR A 72 -1.11 4.92 -13.19
N SER A 73 -0.10 4.30 -13.81
CA SER A 73 -0.31 3.10 -14.64
C SER A 73 -0.81 1.90 -13.83
N ILE A 74 -0.33 1.74 -12.59
CA ILE A 74 -0.84 0.71 -11.66
C ILE A 74 -2.31 0.97 -11.33
N ILE A 75 -2.68 2.22 -11.03
CA ILE A 75 -4.08 2.56 -10.71
C ILE A 75 -4.98 2.28 -11.91
N PHE A 76 -4.58 2.69 -13.12
CA PHE A 76 -5.33 2.38 -14.34
C PHE A 76 -5.59 0.88 -14.45
N PHE A 77 -4.57 0.05 -14.24
CA PHE A 77 -4.69 -1.40 -14.28
C PHE A 77 -5.65 -1.94 -13.20
N LEU A 78 -5.48 -1.52 -11.94
CA LEU A 78 -6.29 -1.98 -10.80
C LEU A 78 -7.77 -1.60 -10.92
N VAL A 79 -8.07 -0.39 -11.40
CA VAL A 79 -9.46 0.03 -11.62
C VAL A 79 -10.08 -0.73 -12.79
N SER A 80 -9.31 -0.96 -13.86
CA SER A 80 -9.79 -1.70 -15.03
C SER A 80 -10.13 -3.15 -14.71
N ILE A 81 -9.29 -3.85 -13.92
CA ILE A 81 -9.59 -5.22 -13.49
C ILE A 81 -10.80 -5.26 -12.56
N SER A 82 -10.96 -4.27 -11.68
CA SER A 82 -12.14 -4.17 -10.81
C SER A 82 -13.42 -3.92 -11.60
N ALA A 83 -13.35 -3.16 -12.70
CA ALA A 83 -14.50 -2.90 -13.56
C ALA A 83 -14.94 -4.15 -14.35
N ILE A 84 -14.00 -5.04 -14.71
CA ILE A 84 -14.32 -6.33 -15.35
C ILE A 84 -14.80 -7.35 -14.31
N ARG A 85 -14.18 -7.35 -13.13
CA ARG A 85 -14.43 -8.31 -12.05
C ARG A 85 -14.79 -7.59 -10.77
N ASN A 86 -16.10 -7.42 -10.57
CA ASN A 86 -16.67 -6.65 -9.45
C ASN A 86 -16.22 -7.14 -8.05
N ASP A 87 -15.84 -8.41 -7.91
CA ASP A 87 -15.41 -8.99 -6.64
C ASP A 87 -13.92 -8.77 -6.31
N PHE A 88 -13.10 -8.30 -7.27
CA PHE A 88 -11.66 -8.23 -7.08
C PHE A 88 -11.26 -7.26 -5.95
N GLY A 89 -11.89 -6.08 -5.90
CA GLY A 89 -11.67 -5.11 -4.82
C GLY A 89 -12.00 -5.68 -3.45
N LYS A 90 -13.18 -6.30 -3.30
CA LYS A 90 -13.63 -6.93 -2.05
C LYS A 90 -12.69 -8.06 -1.59
N LYS A 91 -12.13 -8.82 -2.53
CA LYS A 91 -11.17 -9.90 -2.22
C LYS A 91 -9.79 -9.41 -1.80
N ILE A 92 -9.48 -8.13 -1.97
CA ILE A 92 -8.17 -7.52 -1.64
C ILE A 92 -8.30 -6.52 -0.50
N GLU A 93 -9.51 -6.09 -0.15
CA GLU A 93 -9.80 -5.20 0.97
C GLU A 93 -9.11 -5.65 2.27
N TRP A 94 -9.12 -6.96 2.56
CA TRP A 94 -8.44 -7.53 3.74
C TRP A 94 -6.94 -7.25 3.79
N LEU A 95 -6.26 -7.06 2.64
CA LEU A 95 -4.84 -6.69 2.62
C LEU A 95 -4.63 -5.26 3.12
N GLY A 96 -5.53 -4.34 2.78
CA GLY A 96 -5.50 -2.97 3.28
C GLY A 96 -5.74 -2.92 4.78
N ASP A 97 -6.74 -3.66 5.25
CA ASP A 97 -7.10 -3.75 6.66
C ASP A 97 -5.96 -4.31 7.52
N ILE A 98 -5.32 -5.40 7.08
CA ILE A 98 -4.14 -5.96 7.78
C ILE A 98 -2.96 -4.99 7.72
N SER A 99 -2.80 -4.23 6.63
CA SER A 99 -1.70 -3.27 6.51
C SER A 99 -1.80 -2.17 7.55
N TYR A 100 -3.02 -1.70 7.86
CA TYR A 100 -3.25 -0.73 8.93
C TYR A 100 -2.88 -1.29 10.30
N SER A 101 -3.40 -2.48 10.64
CA SER A 101 -3.05 -3.17 11.89
C SER A 101 -1.54 -3.44 12.00
N SER A 102 -0.88 -3.81 10.90
CA SER A 102 0.58 -4.03 10.87
C SER A 102 1.38 -2.76 11.11
N TYR A 103 0.93 -1.62 10.57
CA TYR A 103 1.56 -0.34 10.82
C TYR A 103 1.50 0.06 12.30
N LEU A 104 0.41 -0.26 13.00
CA LEU A 104 0.31 0.02 14.43
C LEU A 104 1.14 -0.94 15.28
N LEU A 105 1.20 -2.21 14.92
CA LEU A 105 1.75 -3.28 15.78
C LEU A 105 3.23 -3.57 15.54
N HIS A 106 3.80 -3.27 14.36
CA HIS A 106 5.20 -3.60 14.09
C HIS A 106 6.16 -2.93 15.07
N PHE A 107 5.94 -1.66 15.43
CA PHE A 107 6.83 -0.93 16.32
C PHE A 107 6.76 -1.43 17.78
N PRO A 108 5.59 -1.58 18.42
CA PRO A 108 5.48 -2.23 19.72
C PRO A 108 6.08 -3.65 19.74
N LEU A 109 5.82 -4.44 18.69
CA LEU A 109 6.32 -5.80 18.58
C LEU A 109 7.86 -5.83 18.49
N GLN A 110 8.46 -4.89 17.75
CA GLN A 110 9.93 -4.74 17.70
C GLN A 110 10.53 -4.50 19.10
N ILE A 111 9.93 -3.62 19.91
CA ILE A 111 10.40 -3.33 21.27
C ILE A 111 10.33 -4.59 22.14
N ILE A 112 9.22 -5.33 22.08
CA ILE A 112 9.04 -6.58 22.83
C ILE A 112 10.11 -7.61 22.43
N VAL A 113 10.35 -7.78 21.13
CA VAL A 113 11.33 -8.74 20.61
C VAL A 113 12.75 -8.37 21.04
N VAL A 114 13.12 -7.09 20.97
CA VAL A 114 14.43 -6.61 21.45
C VAL A 114 14.59 -6.86 22.95
N TYR A 115 13.58 -6.50 23.75
CA TYR A 115 13.60 -6.71 25.19
C TYR A 115 13.73 -8.20 25.58
N LEU A 116 13.03 -9.08 24.87
CA LEU A 116 13.12 -10.52 25.10
C LEU A 116 14.48 -11.09 24.69
N ALA A 117 15.06 -10.63 23.58
CA ALA A 117 16.39 -11.04 23.15
C ALA A 117 17.46 -10.64 24.17
N ASP A 118 17.41 -9.40 24.67
CA ASP A 118 18.32 -8.90 25.71
C ASP A 118 18.21 -9.73 26.99
N LYS A 119 16.98 -10.09 27.40
CA LYS A 119 16.73 -10.91 28.59
C LYS A 119 17.29 -12.33 28.49
N ILE A 120 17.31 -12.91 27.28
CA ILE A 120 17.85 -14.26 27.02
C ILE A 120 19.37 -14.21 26.76
N GLY A 121 19.98 -13.02 26.75
CA GLY A 121 21.40 -12.82 26.54
C GLY A 121 21.83 -12.88 25.07
N TYR A 122 20.88 -12.77 24.13
CA TYR A 122 21.22 -12.67 22.71
C TYR A 122 21.66 -11.25 22.37
N GLY A 123 22.77 -11.15 21.65
CA GLY A 123 23.23 -9.90 21.07
C GLY A 123 22.43 -9.48 19.83
N ARG A 124 22.73 -8.29 19.30
CA ARG A 124 22.06 -7.72 18.13
C ARG A 124 22.29 -8.52 16.84
N ASP A 125 23.32 -9.37 16.82
CA ASP A 125 23.65 -10.26 15.69
C ASP A 125 22.49 -11.16 15.29
N LEU A 126 21.62 -11.51 16.26
CA LEU A 126 20.41 -12.29 16.03
C LEU A 126 19.48 -11.63 14.99
N PHE A 127 19.37 -10.30 14.99
CA PHE A 127 18.45 -9.55 14.13
C PHE A 127 18.93 -9.44 12.67
N TYR A 128 20.21 -9.69 12.40
CA TYR A 128 20.74 -9.73 11.03
C TYR A 128 20.48 -11.08 10.35
N SER A 129 19.98 -12.07 11.09
CA SER A 129 19.65 -13.38 10.54
C SER A 129 18.38 -13.32 9.69
N PRO A 130 18.40 -13.77 8.42
CA PRO A 130 17.20 -13.86 7.58
C PRO A 130 16.08 -14.69 8.23
N LYS A 131 16.45 -15.69 9.04
CA LYS A 131 15.49 -16.55 9.75
C LYS A 131 14.68 -15.77 10.78
N VAL A 132 15.34 -14.88 11.53
CA VAL A 132 14.70 -14.05 12.55
C VAL A 132 13.81 -13.00 11.90
N PHE A 133 14.23 -12.44 10.77
CA PHE A 133 13.39 -11.55 9.97
C PHE A 133 12.10 -12.25 9.47
N ILE A 134 12.21 -13.44 8.89
CA ILE A 134 11.04 -14.20 8.41
C ILE A 134 10.12 -14.54 9.58
N LEU A 135 10.67 -15.00 10.70
CA LEU A 135 9.89 -15.31 11.91
C LEU A 135 9.17 -14.08 12.44
N PHE A 136 9.85 -12.92 12.49
CA PHE A 136 9.24 -11.64 12.88
C PHE A 136 8.10 -11.26 11.94
N MET A 137 8.29 -11.36 10.62
CA MET A 137 7.26 -11.01 9.63
C MET A 137 6.03 -11.91 9.73
N LEU A 138 6.22 -13.23 9.92
CA LEU A 138 5.11 -14.16 10.13
C LEU A 138 4.36 -13.86 11.42
N THR A 139 5.08 -13.60 12.50
CA THR A 139 4.51 -13.24 13.81
C THR A 139 3.73 -11.93 13.72
N LEU A 140 4.29 -10.92 13.06
CA LEU A 140 3.64 -9.64 12.81
C LEU A 140 2.35 -9.83 12.03
N MET A 141 2.38 -10.54 10.89
CA MET A 141 1.17 -10.79 10.08
C MET A 141 0.08 -11.50 10.89
N ALA A 142 0.45 -12.51 11.69
CA ALA A 142 -0.50 -13.24 12.53
C ALA A 142 -1.14 -12.33 13.59
N ILE A 143 -0.33 -11.55 14.31
CA ILE A 143 -0.81 -10.63 15.35
C ILE A 143 -1.67 -9.52 14.73
N SER A 144 -1.25 -8.95 13.60
CA SER A 144 -2.03 -7.95 12.87
C SER A 144 -3.39 -8.48 12.42
N TYR A 145 -3.44 -9.71 11.91
CA TYR A 145 -4.70 -10.35 11.53
C TYR A 145 -5.62 -10.59 12.73
N MET A 146 -5.06 -11.05 13.85
CA MET A 146 -5.83 -11.22 15.10
C MET A 146 -6.36 -9.88 15.61
N SER A 147 -5.52 -8.83 15.64
CA SER A 147 -5.93 -7.48 16.02
C SER A 147 -7.07 -6.97 15.15
N TYR A 148 -6.99 -7.17 13.84
CA TYR A 148 -8.05 -6.78 12.91
C TYR A 148 -9.38 -7.47 13.23
N ILE A 149 -9.38 -8.79 13.45
CA ILE A 149 -10.60 -9.55 13.73
C ILE A 149 -11.21 -9.22 15.10
N PHE A 150 -10.38 -9.12 16.13
CA PHE A 150 -10.85 -9.03 17.53
C PHE A 150 -11.04 -7.60 18.03
N ILE A 151 -10.32 -6.62 17.48
CA ILE A 151 -10.35 -5.25 17.98
C ILE A 151 -10.96 -4.34 16.92
N GLU A 152 -10.39 -4.34 15.72
CA GLU A 152 -10.73 -3.35 14.69
C GLU A 152 -12.14 -3.55 14.14
N LYS A 153 -12.47 -4.77 13.70
CA LYS A 153 -13.78 -5.08 13.12
C LYS A 153 -14.95 -4.90 14.11
N PRO A 154 -14.87 -5.35 15.38
CA PRO A 154 -15.93 -5.10 16.35
C PRO A 154 -16.08 -3.62 16.70
N SER A 155 -14.97 -2.88 16.79
CA SER A 155 -15.00 -1.43 17.08
C SER A 155 -15.67 -0.65 15.95
N GLN A 156 -15.37 -1.00 14.69
CA GLN A 156 -16.04 -0.41 13.53
C GLN A 156 -17.55 -0.68 13.53
N GLN A 157 -17.97 -1.92 13.85
CA GLN A 157 -19.38 -2.28 13.96
C GLN A 157 -20.08 -1.49 15.07
N PHE A 158 -19.46 -1.42 16.27
CA PHE A 158 -20.01 -0.67 17.40
C PHE A 158 -20.23 0.82 17.08
N ILE A 159 -19.26 1.46 16.41
CA ILE A 159 -19.39 2.87 16.00
C ILE A 159 -20.51 3.00 14.96
N ARG A 160 -20.56 2.12 13.95
CA ARG A 160 -21.59 2.18 12.92
C ARG A 160 -23.00 2.01 13.50
N ASP A 161 -23.17 1.09 14.44
CA ASP A 161 -24.48 0.83 15.07
C ASP A 161 -24.91 1.95 16.03
N LYS A 162 -23.96 2.71 16.59
CA LYS A 162 -24.24 3.83 17.51
C LYS A 162 -24.57 5.15 16.80
N PHE A 163 -24.05 5.34 15.59
CA PHE A 163 -24.22 6.57 14.80
C PHE A 163 -25.13 6.40 13.57
N HIS A 164 -25.84 5.27 13.47
CA HIS A 164 -26.93 5.06 12.52
C HIS A 164 -28.30 5.30 13.15
#